data_AF-A0A849MWN1-F1
#
_entry.id   AF-A0A849MWN1-F1
#
_cell.length_a   1.000
_cell.length_b   1.000
_cell.length_c   1.000
_cell.angle_alpha   90.00
_cell.angle_beta   90.00
_cell.angle_gamma   90.00
#
_symmetry.space_group_name_H-M   'P 1'
#
loop_
_entity.id
_entity.type
_entity.pdbx_description
1 polymer ?
#
loop_
_entity_poly.entity_id
_entity_poly.type
_entity_poly.pdbx_seq_one_letter_code
_entity_poly.pdbx_strand_id
1 'polypeptide(L)'
;MRNKFEKLVAKALPADYRYEAARLTYQIPASTYTPDWISPDGRTIIESKGRFSEEDRRKMRLIRQQFPHLRIIMIFQNPRTRISKRSKTTYEEYARKIGIEVMTLGEVAILLG
;
A
#
# COMPACT_ATOMS: atom_id res chain seq x y z
N MET A 1 -0.44 23.77 -14.63
CA MET A 1 -0.89 22.54 -15.33
C MET A 1 0.25 21.57 -15.44
N ARG A 2 0.03 20.34 -14.99
CA ARG A 2 1.03 19.29 -14.73
C ARG A 2 1.50 18.55 -15.97
N ASN A 3 0.72 18.54 -17.05
CA ASN A 3 1.09 17.85 -18.29
C ASN A 3 0.55 18.58 -19.54
N LYS A 4 0.97 18.10 -20.72
CA LYS A 4 0.56 18.70 -22.01
C LYS A 4 -0.95 18.64 -22.24
N PHE A 5 -1.59 17.56 -21.80
CA PHE A 5 -3.03 17.37 -21.96
C PHE A 5 -3.83 18.40 -21.15
N GLU A 6 -3.48 18.62 -19.89
CA GLU A 6 -4.12 19.65 -19.04
C GLU A 6 -3.97 21.07 -19.61
N LYS A 7 -2.85 21.38 -20.27
CA LYS A 7 -2.67 22.66 -20.98
C LYS A 7 -3.62 22.81 -22.17
N LEU A 8 -3.92 21.72 -22.89
CA LEU A 8 -4.89 21.72 -23.99
C LEU A 8 -6.30 21.92 -23.46
N VAL A 9 -6.68 21.19 -22.40
CA VAL A 9 -7.99 21.34 -21.75
C VAL A 9 -8.23 22.77 -21.29
N ALA A 10 -7.25 23.39 -20.63
CA ALA A 10 -7.41 24.75 -20.14
C ALA A 10 -7.60 25.81 -21.23
N LYS A 11 -7.05 25.60 -22.43
CA LYS A 11 -7.30 26.48 -23.58
C LYS A 11 -8.74 26.38 -24.10
N ALA A 12 -9.40 25.25 -23.85
CA ALA A 12 -10.79 25.00 -24.26
C ALA A 12 -11.81 25.44 -23.19
N LEU A 13 -11.36 25.76 -21.97
CA LEU A 13 -12.25 26.18 -20.89
C LEU A 13 -12.41 27.71 -20.86
N PRO A 14 -13.57 28.21 -20.40
CA PRO A 14 -13.76 29.63 -20.09
C PRO A 14 -12.75 30.16 -19.05
N ALA A 15 -12.48 31.46 -19.09
CA ALA A 15 -11.40 32.09 -18.30
C ALA A 15 -11.64 32.11 -16.78
N ASP A 16 -12.89 31.91 -16.33
CA ASP A 16 -13.29 31.87 -14.93
C ASP A 16 -13.05 30.50 -14.26
N TYR A 17 -12.71 29.46 -15.03
CA TYR A 17 -12.31 28.17 -14.48
C TYR A 17 -10.91 28.23 -13.86
N ARG A 18 -10.83 27.91 -12.56
CA ARG A 18 -9.58 27.98 -11.80
C ARG A 18 -8.95 26.59 -11.65
N TYR A 19 -7.72 26.44 -12.16
CA TYR A 19 -6.95 25.19 -12.08
C TYR A 19 -6.46 24.93 -10.64
N GLU A 20 -6.80 23.76 -10.07
CA GLU A 20 -6.39 23.30 -8.72
C GLU A 20 -6.69 24.31 -7.57
N ALA A 21 -7.77 25.08 -7.69
CA ALA A 21 -8.06 26.18 -6.77
C ALA A 21 -8.75 25.79 -5.45
N ALA A 22 -9.23 24.54 -5.33
CA ALA A 22 -9.93 24.08 -4.14
C ALA A 22 -9.54 22.64 -3.78
N ARG A 23 -9.70 22.29 -2.51
CA ARG A 23 -9.57 20.92 -2.00
C ARG A 23 -10.92 20.52 -1.40
N LEU A 24 -11.43 19.38 -1.81
CA LEU A 24 -12.65 18.80 -1.27
C LEU A 24 -12.28 17.64 -0.35
N THR A 25 -12.72 17.69 0.90
CA THR A 25 -12.61 16.58 1.83
C THR A 25 -13.76 15.61 1.56
N TYR A 26 -13.45 14.33 1.45
CA TYR A 26 -14.44 13.26 1.29
C TYR A 26 -14.14 12.10 2.23
N GLN A 27 -15.17 11.34 2.57
CA GLN A 27 -15.05 10.15 3.41
C GLN A 27 -14.89 8.92 2.52
N ILE A 28 -13.98 8.02 2.90
CA ILE A 28 -13.88 6.68 2.31
C ILE A 28 -14.73 5.77 3.20
N PRO A 29 -15.77 5.09 2.67
CA PRO A 29 -16.56 4.16 3.46
C PRO A 29 -15.70 3.03 4.01
N ALA A 30 -16.17 2.40 5.09
CA ALA A 30 -15.50 1.24 5.68
C ALA A 30 -15.17 0.22 4.58
N SER A 31 -13.88 -0.10 4.46
CA SER A 31 -13.38 -1.01 3.44
C SER A 31 -13.06 -2.35 4.10
N THR A 32 -13.49 -3.45 3.48
CA THR A 32 -13.18 -4.80 3.95
C THR A 32 -11.83 -5.26 3.40
N TYR A 33 -11.06 -5.95 4.22
CA TYR A 33 -9.79 -6.54 3.86
C TYR A 33 -9.86 -8.06 4.00
N THR A 34 -9.52 -8.76 2.92
CA THR A 34 -9.40 -10.22 2.88
C THR A 34 -7.93 -10.55 2.72
N PRO A 35 -7.26 -11.13 3.73
CA PRO A 35 -5.89 -11.57 3.59
C PRO A 35 -5.80 -12.78 2.65
N ASP A 36 -4.67 -12.97 1.97
CA ASP A 36 -4.42 -14.19 1.18
C ASP A 36 -4.54 -15.46 2.05
N TRP A 37 -3.98 -15.43 3.27
CA TRP A 37 -4.11 -16.50 4.26
C TRP A 37 -4.29 -15.95 5.68
N ILE A 38 -5.00 -16.72 6.51
CA ILE A 38 -5.19 -16.48 7.95
C ILE A 38 -5.00 -17.78 8.72
N SER A 39 -4.36 -17.71 9.89
CA SER A 39 -4.17 -18.86 10.77
C SER A 39 -5.50 -19.35 11.36
N PRO A 40 -5.61 -20.63 11.79
CA PRO A 40 -6.84 -21.17 12.37
C PRO A 40 -7.35 -20.40 13.60
N ASP A 41 -6.45 -19.81 14.39
CA ASP A 41 -6.79 -18.99 15.57
C ASP A 41 -7.11 -17.51 15.22
N GLY A 42 -7.00 -17.13 13.95
CA GLY A 42 -7.31 -15.78 13.47
C GLY A 42 -6.27 -14.71 13.81
N ARG A 43 -5.11 -15.07 14.39
CA ARG A 43 -4.13 -14.09 14.91
C ARG A 43 -3.02 -13.73 13.95
N THR A 44 -2.70 -14.60 13.00
CA THR A 44 -1.64 -14.38 12.02
C THR A 44 -2.24 -14.33 10.62
N ILE A 45 -1.87 -13.31 9.87
CA ILE A 45 -2.19 -13.21 8.44
C ILE A 45 -0.91 -13.22 7.62
N ILE A 46 -0.99 -13.83 6.44
CA ILE A 46 0.11 -13.92 5.49
C ILE A 46 -0.37 -13.34 4.17
N GLU A 47 0.49 -12.55 3.54
CA GLU A 47 0.23 -11.86 2.29
C GLU A 47 1.36 -12.08 1.30
N SER A 48 1.02 -12.54 0.10
CA SER A 48 1.97 -12.66 -0.99
C SER A 48 1.91 -11.42 -1.88
N LYS A 49 3.05 -10.85 -2.25
CA LYS A 49 3.05 -9.61 -3.02
C LYS A 49 4.17 -9.50 -4.04
N GLY A 50 3.81 -9.44 -5.31
CA GLY A 50 4.71 -9.05 -6.39
C GLY A 50 4.94 -7.54 -6.40
N ARG A 51 3.87 -6.77 -6.65
CA ARG A 51 3.91 -5.29 -6.66
C ARG A 51 3.31 -4.73 -5.38
N PHE A 52 4.08 -3.92 -4.65
CA PHE A 52 3.60 -3.24 -3.45
C PHE A 52 3.30 -1.76 -3.75
N SER A 53 2.09 -1.50 -4.26
CA SER A 53 1.68 -0.17 -4.71
C SER A 53 1.51 0.84 -3.56
N GLU A 54 1.30 2.12 -3.88
CA GLU A 54 1.01 3.14 -2.87
C GLU A 54 -0.30 2.86 -2.12
N GLU A 55 -1.31 2.38 -2.85
CA GLU A 55 -2.59 1.98 -2.30
C GLU A 55 -2.43 0.79 -1.35
N ASP A 56 -1.68 -0.25 -1.75
CA ASP A 56 -1.39 -1.39 -0.88
C ASP A 56 -0.68 -0.95 0.40
N ARG A 57 0.33 -0.09 0.29
CA ARG A 57 1.08 0.44 1.45
C ARG A 57 0.16 1.22 2.39
N ARG A 58 -0.71 2.06 1.84
CA ARG A 58 -1.71 2.81 2.62
C ARG A 58 -2.66 1.86 3.34
N LYS A 59 -3.18 0.85 2.64
CA LYS A 59 -4.07 -0.18 3.18
C LYS A 59 -3.40 -0.95 4.32
N MET A 60 -2.21 -1.50 4.10
CA MET A 60 -1.48 -2.28 5.11
C MET A 60 -1.12 -1.45 6.35
N ARG A 61 -0.74 -0.17 6.16
CA ARG A 61 -0.54 0.76 7.28
C ARG A 61 -1.80 0.97 8.10
N LEU A 62 -2.95 1.16 7.46
CA LEU A 62 -4.24 1.32 8.16
C LEU A 62 -4.66 0.05 8.89
N ILE A 63 -4.51 -1.13 8.26
CA ILE A 63 -4.78 -2.42 8.90
C ILE A 63 -3.90 -2.58 10.14
N ARG A 64 -2.60 -2.31 10.03
CA ARG A 64 -1.68 -2.43 11.16
C ARG A 64 -1.99 -1.46 12.31
N GLN A 65 -2.53 -0.28 12.00
CA GLN A 65 -2.98 0.71 12.99
C GLN A 65 -4.29 0.29 13.67
N GLN A 66 -5.25 -0.25 12.91
CA GLN A 66 -6.58 -0.60 13.41
C GLN A 66 -6.64 -1.98 14.07
N PHE A 67 -5.77 -2.90 13.65
CA PHE A 67 -5.68 -4.28 14.15
C PHE A 67 -4.28 -4.56 14.69
N PRO A 68 -3.83 -3.85 15.74
CA PRO A 68 -2.47 -3.98 16.24
C PRO A 68 -2.16 -5.35 16.89
N HIS A 69 -3.20 -6.14 17.16
CA HIS A 69 -3.12 -7.49 17.71
C HIS A 69 -2.84 -8.56 16.64
N LEU A 70 -3.04 -8.26 15.36
CA LEU A 70 -2.74 -9.20 14.28
C LEU A 70 -1.23 -9.22 14.01
N ARG A 71 -0.67 -10.42 13.92
CA ARG A 71 0.64 -10.66 13.35
C ARG A 71 0.51 -10.66 11.83
N ILE A 72 1.21 -9.75 11.16
CA ILE A 72 1.13 -9.59 9.70
C ILE A 72 2.48 -9.95 9.10
N ILE A 73 2.48 -10.96 8.23
CA ILE A 73 3.67 -11.42 7.50
C ILE A 73 3.48 -11.12 6.01
N MET A 74 4.41 -10.37 5.41
CA MET A 74 4.46 -10.18 3.96
C MET A 74 5.58 -11.01 3.33
N ILE A 75 5.22 -11.76 2.29
CA ILE A 75 6.14 -12.50 1.42
C ILE A 75 6.21 -11.76 0.09
N PHE A 76 7.31 -11.03 -0.13
CA PHE A 76 7.52 -10.33 -1.39
C PHE A 76 8.19 -11.22 -2.43
N GLN A 77 7.76 -11.11 -3.70
CA GLN A 77 8.49 -11.73 -4.82
C GLN A 77 9.94 -11.22 -4.89
N ASN A 78 10.13 -9.92 -4.66
CA ASN A 78 11.45 -9.32 -4.48
C ASN A 78 11.39 -8.21 -3.41
N PRO A 79 11.81 -8.47 -2.16
CA PRO A 79 11.76 -7.51 -1.06
C PRO A 79 12.62 -6.26 -1.29
N ARG A 80 13.68 -6.37 -2.12
CA ARG A 80 14.60 -5.26 -2.43
C ARG A 80 14.06 -4.29 -3.49
N THR A 81 12.88 -4.55 -4.05
CA THR A 81 12.23 -3.63 -4.98
C THR A 81 11.95 -2.29 -4.29
N ARG A 82 12.24 -1.18 -4.95
CA ARG A 82 12.00 0.16 -4.39
C ARG A 82 10.51 0.53 -4.48
N ILE A 83 9.99 1.24 -3.48
CA ILE A 83 8.57 1.67 -3.43
C ILE A 83 8.16 2.58 -4.61
N SER A 84 9.14 3.25 -5.24
CA SER A 84 9.00 4.01 -6.47
C SER A 84 10.37 4.17 -7.14
N LYS A 85 10.40 4.57 -8.42
CA LYS A 85 11.65 4.77 -9.18
C LYS A 85 12.61 5.78 -8.53
N ARG A 86 12.07 6.77 -7.80
CA ARG A 86 12.86 7.84 -7.17
C ARG A 86 13.21 7.55 -5.70
N SER A 87 12.53 6.59 -5.07
CA SER A 87 12.78 6.27 -3.67
C SER A 87 14.06 5.45 -3.51
N LYS A 88 14.74 5.63 -2.38
CA LYS A 88 15.77 4.70 -1.89
C LYS A 88 15.16 3.58 -1.04
N THR A 89 13.95 3.78 -0.52
CA THR A 89 13.26 2.82 0.35
C THR A 89 12.77 1.61 -0.43
N THR A 90 13.09 0.42 0.05
CA THR A 90 12.63 -0.87 -0.49
C THR A 90 11.26 -1.28 0.08
N TYR A 91 10.64 -2.30 -0.51
CA TYR A 91 9.38 -2.86 -0.03
C TYR A 91 9.55 -3.40 1.39
N GLU A 92 10.64 -4.13 1.64
CA GLU A 92 10.95 -4.65 2.96
C GLU A 92 11.17 -3.55 3.99
N GLU A 93 12.01 -2.57 3.67
CA GLU A 93 12.28 -1.45 4.58
C GLU A 93 10.99 -0.70 4.94
N TYR A 94 10.10 -0.49 3.96
CA TYR A 94 8.82 0.15 4.21
C TYR A 94 7.92 -0.70 5.10
N ALA A 95 7.76 -2.00 4.81
CA ALA A 95 6.91 -2.91 5.58
C ALA A 95 7.39 -3.00 7.04
N ARG A 96 8.69 -3.21 7.26
CA ARG A 96 9.28 -3.24 8.61
C ARG A 96 9.09 -1.92 9.34
N LYS A 97 9.27 -0.78 8.65
CA LYS A 97 9.04 0.55 9.24
C LYS A 97 7.62 0.75 9.76
N ILE A 98 6.61 0.14 9.13
CA ILE A 98 5.22 0.21 9.59
C ILE A 98 4.84 -0.93 10.55
N GLY A 99 5.80 -1.75 10.99
CA GLY A 99 5.56 -2.82 11.98
C GLY A 99 4.97 -4.09 11.38
N ILE A 100 5.29 -4.38 10.11
CA ILE A 100 4.91 -5.62 9.41
C ILE A 100 6.15 -6.50 9.24
N GLU A 101 6.02 -7.78 9.52
CA GLU A 101 7.09 -8.76 9.33
C GLU A 101 7.27 -9.08 7.85
N VAL A 102 8.52 -9.29 7.43
CA VAL A 102 8.85 -9.70 6.07
C VAL A 102 9.64 -10.99 6.15
N MET A 103 9.15 -12.00 5.44
CA MET A 103 9.73 -13.34 5.39
C MET A 103 9.79 -13.85 3.95
N THR A 104 10.71 -14.75 3.71
CA THR A 104 10.79 -15.58 2.51
C THR A 104 9.85 -16.78 2.62
N LEU A 105 9.53 -17.41 1.49
CA LEU A 105 8.72 -18.63 1.48
C LEU A 105 9.35 -19.75 2.34
N GLY A 106 10.68 -19.89 2.31
CA GLY A 106 11.39 -20.89 3.10
C GLY A 106 11.28 -20.65 4.61
N GLU A 107 11.41 -19.39 5.06
CA GLU A 107 11.23 -19.04 6.47
C GLU A 107 9.80 -19.33 6.96
N VAL A 108 8.79 -19.03 6.15
CA VAL A 108 7.39 -19.33 6.49
C VAL A 108 7.13 -20.84 6.52
N ALA A 109 7.70 -21.60 5.58
CA ALA A 109 7.58 -23.06 5.57
C ALA A 109 8.19 -23.70 6.83
N ILE A 110 9.34 -23.18 7.31
CA ILE A 110 9.96 -23.65 8.56
C ILE A 110 9.16 -23.23 9.79
N LEU A 111 8.55 -22.05 9.77
CA LEU A 111 7.79 -21.52 10.91
C LEU A 111 6.47 -22.27 11.13
N LEU A 112 5.84 -22.77 10.06
CA LEU A 112 4.50 -23.34 10.08
C LEU A 112 4.43 -24.86 9.85
N GLY A 113 5.54 -25.47 9.42
CA GLY A 113 5.68 -26.93 9.26
C GLY A 113 6.26 -27.57 10.51
#